data_AF-A0ABD5EQ57-F1
#
_entry.id   AF-A0ABD5EQ57-F1
#
_cell.length_a   1.000
_cell.length_b   1.000
_cell.length_c   1.000
_cell.angle_alpha   90.00
_cell.angle_beta   90.00
_cell.angle_gamma   90.00
#
_symmetry.space_group_name_H-M   'P 1'
#
loop_
_entity.id
_entity.type
_entity.pdbx_description
1 polymer ?
#
loop_
_entity_poly.entity_id
_entity_poly.type
_entity_poly.pdbx_seq_one_letter_code
_entity_poly.pdbx_strand_id
1 'polypeptide(L)'
;MRKSLRRSAATAAVAAVLPLLALTTTPAQAAATADHAGMTWTVTGKGTDGTVHVSSDASTNAYNGDTPATATLSVLCLRVTGVPAPAGVNPGFYDGWGAGTVAATPPVQGTTLTSRAVADDLCVQYYGTGWRMAEHHDGRYGPNLEYSGGWSFWAYGYVPEGVRFWTAIDGQPANPWS
;
A
#
# COMPACT_ATOMS: atom_id res chain seq x y z
N MET A 1 63.60 54.38 -42.92
CA MET A 1 64.35 53.29 -42.23
C MET A 1 63.43 52.59 -41.24
N ARG A 2 63.41 51.25 -41.26
CA ARG A 2 62.82 50.30 -40.28
C ARG A 2 61.29 50.22 -40.24
N LYS A 3 60.64 49.06 -40.14
CA LYS A 3 60.83 47.66 -40.57
C LYS A 3 59.47 47.01 -40.21
N SER A 4 58.84 46.29 -41.15
CA SER A 4 57.58 45.56 -40.89
C SER A 4 57.76 44.52 -39.79
N LEU A 5 56.71 44.32 -38.98
CA LEU A 5 56.50 43.08 -38.22
C LEU A 5 55.05 42.62 -38.39
N ARG A 6 54.90 41.54 -39.17
CA ARG A 6 53.72 40.67 -39.19
C ARG A 6 53.67 39.91 -37.86
N ARG A 7 52.48 39.73 -37.28
CA ARG A 7 52.23 38.68 -36.29
C ARG A 7 51.10 37.79 -36.78
N SER A 8 51.46 36.52 -36.97
CA SER A 8 50.62 35.41 -37.39
C SER A 8 49.60 35.06 -36.31
N ALA A 9 48.39 34.69 -36.74
CA ALA A 9 47.39 34.05 -35.90
C ALA A 9 47.80 32.59 -35.66
N ALA A 10 47.80 32.16 -34.40
CA ALA A 10 47.91 30.76 -34.02
C ALA A 10 46.50 30.21 -33.76
N THR A 11 46.03 29.34 -34.64
CA THR A 11 44.83 28.53 -34.46
C THR A 11 45.17 27.37 -33.52
N ALA A 12 44.62 27.38 -32.30
CA ALA A 12 44.67 26.23 -31.40
C ALA A 12 43.55 25.26 -31.77
N ALA A 13 43.92 24.04 -32.20
CA ALA A 13 42.98 22.94 -32.38
C ALA A 13 42.63 22.36 -31.00
N VAL A 14 41.35 22.42 -30.61
CA VAL A 14 40.83 21.77 -29.40
C VAL A 14 40.40 20.35 -29.80
N ALA A 15 41.12 19.34 -29.32
CA ALA A 15 40.72 17.94 -29.46
C ALA A 15 39.60 17.64 -28.44
N ALA A 16 38.40 17.33 -28.94
CA ALA A 16 37.28 16.86 -28.12
C ALA A 16 37.48 15.38 -27.78
N VAL A 17 37.73 15.07 -26.51
CA VAL A 17 37.77 13.70 -25.98
C VAL A 17 36.36 13.33 -25.53
N LEU A 18 35.67 12.45 -26.28
CA LEU A 18 34.42 11.86 -25.82
C LEU A 18 34.71 10.82 -24.71
N PRO A 19 34.13 10.95 -23.51
CA PRO A 19 34.24 9.90 -22.51
C PRO A 19 33.36 8.71 -22.94
N LEU A 20 33.98 7.54 -23.05
CA LEU A 20 33.28 6.26 -23.15
C LEU A 20 32.54 5.99 -21.83
N LEU A 21 31.22 6.18 -21.82
CA LEU A 21 30.36 5.72 -20.74
C LEU A 21 30.38 4.19 -20.70
N ALA A 22 31.10 3.62 -19.75
CA ALA A 22 31.02 2.20 -19.46
C ALA A 22 29.62 1.89 -18.91
N LEU A 23 28.82 1.16 -19.70
CA LEU A 23 27.54 0.60 -19.27
C LEU A 23 27.82 -0.50 -18.25
N THR A 24 27.77 -0.17 -16.97
CA THR A 24 27.78 -1.18 -15.91
C THR A 24 26.41 -1.87 -15.91
N THR A 25 26.35 -3.10 -16.42
CA THR A 25 25.18 -3.96 -16.25
C THR A 25 25.08 -4.36 -14.78
N THR A 26 24.18 -3.72 -14.03
CA THR A 26 23.79 -4.21 -12.70
C THR A 26 23.21 -5.61 -12.85
N PRO A 27 23.68 -6.61 -12.09
CA PRO A 27 23.07 -7.94 -12.13
C PRO A 27 21.61 -7.82 -11.73
N ALA A 28 20.73 -8.49 -12.49
CA ALA A 28 19.32 -8.61 -12.13
C ALA A 28 19.24 -9.34 -10.79
N GLN A 29 18.79 -8.64 -9.75
CA GLN A 29 18.58 -9.24 -8.44
C GLN A 29 17.50 -10.31 -8.58
N ALA A 30 17.83 -11.56 -8.22
CA ALA A 30 16.86 -12.65 -8.22
C ALA A 30 15.66 -12.23 -7.37
N ALA A 31 14.44 -12.46 -7.89
CA ALA A 31 13.22 -12.19 -7.14
C ALA A 31 13.29 -12.93 -5.80
N ALA A 32 13.16 -12.20 -4.70
CA ALA A 32 13.10 -12.81 -3.38
C ALA A 32 11.93 -13.80 -3.35
N THR A 33 12.21 -15.07 -3.10
CA THR A 33 11.17 -16.05 -2.79
C THR A 33 10.65 -15.72 -1.41
N ALA A 34 9.41 -15.26 -1.29
CA ALA A 34 8.75 -15.22 0.00
C ALA A 34 8.47 -16.67 0.45
N ASP A 35 8.90 -17.00 1.66
CA ASP A 35 8.65 -18.26 2.34
C ASP A 35 7.37 -18.22 3.20
N HIS A 36 6.68 -17.09 3.22
CA HIS A 36 5.50 -16.82 4.02
C HIS A 36 4.37 -16.19 3.19
N ALA A 37 3.15 -16.25 3.73
CA ALA A 37 1.95 -15.67 3.14
C ALA A 37 1.42 -14.53 4.00
N GLY A 38 0.90 -13.50 3.35
CA GLY A 38 0.11 -12.44 3.98
C GLY A 38 -1.39 -12.72 3.87
N MET A 39 -2.14 -12.23 4.85
CA MET A 39 -3.60 -12.19 4.85
C MET A 39 -4.07 -11.12 3.88
N THR A 40 -5.11 -11.45 3.13
CA THR A 40 -5.76 -10.50 2.24
C THR A 40 -7.27 -10.54 2.40
N TRP A 41 -7.90 -9.41 2.11
CA TRP A 41 -9.34 -9.25 2.09
C TRP A 41 -9.80 -8.79 0.70
N THR A 42 -11.11 -8.74 0.49
CA THR A 42 -11.74 -8.22 -0.72
C THR A 42 -12.95 -7.35 -0.38
N VAL A 43 -13.54 -6.70 -1.39
CA VAL A 43 -14.85 -6.05 -1.25
C VAL A 43 -15.94 -7.09 -1.47
N THR A 44 -16.84 -7.24 -0.50
CA THR A 44 -17.96 -8.19 -0.54
C THR A 44 -19.32 -7.50 -0.69
N GLY A 45 -19.37 -6.17 -0.60
CA GLY A 45 -20.59 -5.41 -0.76
C GLY A 45 -20.37 -3.90 -0.87
N LYS A 46 -21.38 -3.21 -1.40
CA LYS A 46 -21.46 -1.75 -1.47
C LYS A 46 -22.82 -1.25 -1.00
N GLY A 47 -22.81 -0.22 -0.19
CA GLY A 47 -24.02 0.50 0.23
C GLY A 47 -24.35 1.63 -0.74
N THR A 48 -25.59 2.10 -0.68
CA THR A 48 -26.08 3.23 -1.50
C THR A 48 -25.47 4.56 -1.10
N ASP A 49 -24.95 4.66 0.12
CA ASP A 49 -24.43 5.90 0.72
C ASP A 49 -22.91 6.07 0.53
N GLY A 50 -22.34 5.36 -0.46
CA GLY A 50 -20.89 5.38 -0.72
C GLY A 50 -20.10 4.59 0.31
N THR A 51 -20.73 3.65 1.01
CA THR A 51 -20.06 2.69 1.88
C THR A 51 -19.64 1.44 1.12
N VAL A 52 -18.55 0.83 1.56
CA VAL A 52 -18.04 -0.45 1.07
C VAL A 52 -17.87 -1.40 2.24
N HIS A 53 -18.14 -2.68 2.00
CA HIS A 53 -17.88 -3.77 2.93
C HIS A 53 -16.57 -4.43 2.53
N VAL A 54 -15.52 -4.22 3.32
CA VAL A 54 -14.23 -4.89 3.15
C VAL A 54 -14.17 -6.05 4.11
N SER A 55 -13.87 -7.24 3.60
CA SER A 55 -14.12 -8.48 4.33
C SER A 55 -13.14 -9.59 3.97
N SER A 56 -12.97 -10.47 4.94
CA SER A 56 -12.59 -11.85 4.70
C SER A 56 -13.59 -12.56 3.78
N ASP A 57 -13.10 -13.57 3.08
CA ASP A 57 -13.88 -14.49 2.26
C ASP A 57 -13.40 -15.94 2.50
N ALA A 58 -13.93 -16.90 1.74
CA ALA A 58 -13.59 -18.32 1.88
C ALA A 58 -12.10 -18.64 1.63
N SER A 59 -11.34 -17.75 1.01
CA SER A 59 -9.89 -17.92 0.80
C SER A 59 -9.04 -17.23 1.85
N THR A 60 -9.63 -16.32 2.63
CA THR A 60 -8.90 -15.53 3.62
C THR A 60 -8.43 -16.40 4.77
N ASN A 61 -7.17 -16.21 5.20
CA ASN A 61 -6.61 -16.95 6.32
C ASN A 61 -5.87 -16.00 7.26
N ALA A 62 -6.57 -15.62 8.33
CA ALA A 62 -6.05 -14.75 9.38
C ALA A 62 -4.94 -15.39 10.23
N TYR A 63 -4.76 -16.71 10.18
CA TYR A 63 -3.81 -17.40 11.05
C TYR A 63 -2.44 -17.62 10.39
N ASN A 64 -2.42 -17.96 9.10
CA ASN A 64 -1.19 -18.29 8.37
C ASN A 64 -0.99 -17.47 7.09
N GLY A 65 -1.90 -16.53 6.79
CA GLY A 65 -1.95 -15.87 5.50
C GLY A 65 -2.52 -16.76 4.40
N ASP A 66 -2.95 -16.13 3.31
CA ASP A 66 -3.62 -16.79 2.18
C ASP A 66 -2.95 -16.50 0.84
N THR A 67 -2.10 -15.48 0.78
CA THR A 67 -1.46 -15.02 -0.45
C THR A 67 0.06 -14.94 -0.26
N PRO A 68 0.88 -15.55 -1.13
CA PRO A 68 2.34 -15.44 -1.05
C PRO A 68 2.80 -13.98 -1.04
N ALA A 69 3.74 -13.60 -0.16
CA ALA A 69 4.17 -12.20 -0.07
C ALA A 69 4.89 -11.69 -1.34
N THR A 70 5.26 -12.57 -2.29
CA THR A 70 5.74 -12.18 -3.63
C THR A 70 4.65 -11.60 -4.54
N ALA A 71 3.38 -11.76 -4.19
CA ALA A 71 2.27 -11.19 -4.94
C ALA A 71 2.29 -9.66 -4.91
N THR A 72 1.78 -9.05 -5.98
CA THR A 72 1.62 -7.60 -6.10
C THR A 72 0.15 -7.25 -5.93
N LEU A 73 -0.21 -6.70 -4.77
CA LEU A 73 -1.58 -6.34 -4.41
C LEU A 73 -1.61 -4.94 -3.79
N SER A 74 -2.77 -4.29 -3.83
CA SER A 74 -2.98 -3.02 -3.12
C SER A 74 -2.92 -3.23 -1.60
N VAL A 75 -2.51 -2.20 -0.86
CA VAL A 75 -2.73 -2.14 0.59
C VAL A 75 -4.09 -1.48 0.85
N LEU A 76 -4.91 -2.09 1.69
CA LEU A 76 -6.12 -1.44 2.20
C LEU A 76 -5.71 -0.42 3.26
N CYS A 77 -6.02 0.84 3.02
CA CYS A 77 -5.77 1.94 3.93
C CYS A 77 -7.08 2.39 4.57
N LEU A 78 -7.03 2.75 5.84
CA LEU A 78 -8.13 3.29 6.63
C LEU A 78 -7.70 4.62 7.27
N ARG A 79 -8.61 5.60 7.24
CA ARG A 79 -8.55 6.79 8.09
C ARG A 79 -9.81 6.85 8.95
N VAL A 80 -9.61 6.70 10.26
CA VAL A 80 -10.67 6.80 11.25
C VAL A 80 -10.92 8.27 11.57
N THR A 81 -12.17 8.71 11.45
CA THR A 81 -12.59 10.09 11.71
C THR A 81 -13.72 10.21 12.74
N GLY A 82 -14.19 9.09 13.28
CA GLY A 82 -15.26 9.06 14.27
C GLY A 82 -16.64 9.35 13.69
N VAL A 83 -16.82 9.24 12.37
CA VAL A 83 -18.13 9.44 11.74
C VAL A 83 -19.08 8.31 12.16
N PRO A 84 -20.36 8.61 12.46
CA PRO A 84 -21.32 7.58 12.81
C PRO A 84 -21.63 6.68 11.60
N ALA A 85 -22.06 5.46 11.88
CA ALA A 85 -22.56 4.56 10.83
C ALA A 85 -23.81 5.18 10.18
N PRO A 86 -23.93 5.17 8.84
CA PRO A 86 -25.13 5.64 8.17
C PRO A 86 -26.32 4.70 8.46
N ALA A 87 -27.53 5.20 8.21
CA ALA A 87 -28.74 4.40 8.35
C ALA A 87 -28.65 3.13 7.49
N GLY A 88 -29.06 1.98 8.03
CA GLY A 88 -29.02 0.69 7.33
C GLY A 88 -27.71 -0.09 7.48
N VAL A 89 -26.63 0.52 7.98
CA VAL A 89 -25.46 -0.22 8.47
C VAL A 89 -25.70 -0.54 9.95
N ASN A 90 -25.79 -1.83 10.28
CA ASN A 90 -25.99 -2.30 11.65
C ASN A 90 -24.74 -3.07 12.12
N PRO A 91 -23.76 -2.40 12.77
CA PRO A 91 -22.47 -3.01 13.04
C PRO A 91 -22.56 -4.14 14.04
N GLY A 92 -21.98 -5.30 13.71
CA GLY A 92 -21.81 -6.43 14.60
C GLY A 92 -20.34 -6.82 14.80
N PHE A 93 -20.12 -7.91 15.54
CA PHE A 93 -18.76 -8.40 15.82
C PHE A 93 -18.03 -8.83 14.54
N TYR A 94 -18.73 -9.38 13.55
CA TYR A 94 -18.12 -9.89 12.32
C TYR A 94 -18.21 -8.91 11.15
N ASP A 95 -18.94 -7.81 11.31
CA ASP A 95 -19.36 -6.86 10.27
C ASP A 95 -19.47 -5.44 10.86
N GLY A 96 -18.38 -5.01 11.51
CA GLY A 96 -18.35 -3.76 12.25
C GLY A 96 -18.38 -2.50 11.37
N TRP A 97 -18.24 -1.34 12.00
CA TRP A 97 -18.12 -0.05 11.35
C TRP A 97 -16.73 0.54 11.58
N GLY A 98 -16.02 0.88 10.50
CA GLY A 98 -14.66 1.43 10.57
C GLY A 98 -14.60 2.90 11.05
N ALA A 99 -15.74 3.55 11.26
CA ALA A 99 -15.83 4.95 11.74
C ALA A 99 -15.00 5.93 10.91
N GLY A 100 -14.94 5.71 9.59
CA GLY A 100 -14.01 6.42 8.73
C GLY A 100 -14.14 6.10 7.25
N THR A 101 -13.05 6.33 6.52
CA THR A 101 -12.93 6.12 5.08
C THR A 101 -11.83 5.11 4.75
N VAL A 102 -12.09 4.22 3.79
CA VAL A 102 -11.09 3.32 3.22
C VAL A 102 -10.72 3.68 1.77
N ALA A 103 -9.50 3.32 1.39
CA ALA A 103 -9.01 3.40 0.03
C ALA A 103 -7.94 2.33 -0.21
N ALA A 104 -7.73 1.92 -1.46
CA ALA A 104 -6.71 0.95 -1.84
C ALA A 104 -5.54 1.66 -2.54
N THR A 105 -4.30 1.46 -2.11
CA THR A 105 -3.12 2.03 -2.80
C THR A 105 -2.97 1.48 -4.22
N PRO A 106 -2.11 2.06 -5.07
CA PRO A 106 -1.51 1.30 -6.17
C PRO A 106 -0.91 -0.03 -5.67
N PRO A 107 -0.94 -1.11 -6.47
CA PRO A 107 -0.41 -2.39 -6.07
C PRO A 107 1.10 -2.35 -5.75
N VAL A 108 1.50 -3.00 -4.67
CA VAL A 108 2.90 -3.16 -4.25
C VAL A 108 3.19 -4.63 -3.98
N GLN A 109 4.45 -5.03 -4.15
CA GLN A 109 4.86 -6.40 -3.80
C GLN A 109 4.83 -6.56 -2.28
N GLY A 110 4.20 -7.62 -1.77
CA GLY A 110 4.08 -7.86 -0.33
C GLY A 110 5.43 -7.87 0.40
N THR A 111 6.49 -8.41 -0.22
CA THR A 111 7.87 -8.41 0.31
C THR A 111 8.47 -7.02 0.55
N THR A 112 7.87 -5.96 -0.02
CA THR A 112 8.28 -4.57 0.27
C THR A 112 7.66 -4.03 1.56
N LEU A 113 6.59 -4.66 2.05
CA LEU A 113 5.95 -4.34 3.31
C LEU A 113 6.68 -5.09 4.42
N THR A 114 7.78 -4.53 4.92
CA THR A 114 8.66 -5.21 5.90
C THR A 114 8.25 -4.99 7.36
N SER A 115 7.22 -4.17 7.60
CA SER A 115 6.64 -3.95 8.93
C SER A 115 5.29 -3.22 8.81
N ARG A 116 4.54 -3.18 9.92
CA ARG A 116 3.35 -2.34 10.04
C ARG A 116 3.65 -0.87 9.74
N ALA A 117 4.76 -0.34 10.24
CA ALA A 117 5.15 1.05 10.01
C ALA A 117 5.36 1.37 8.53
N VAL A 118 6.00 0.45 7.77
CA VAL A 118 6.20 0.62 6.32
C VAL A 118 4.86 0.61 5.57
N ALA A 119 3.93 -0.25 5.96
CA ALA A 119 2.60 -0.28 5.36
C ALA A 119 1.76 0.97 5.70
N ASP A 120 1.85 1.45 6.94
CA ASP A 120 1.20 2.69 7.37
C ASP A 120 1.80 3.90 6.64
N ASP A 121 3.13 3.98 6.49
CA ASP A 121 3.81 5.04 5.75
C ASP A 121 3.39 5.06 4.27
N LEU A 122 3.13 3.90 3.66
CA LEU A 122 2.57 3.83 2.31
C LEU A 122 1.18 4.46 2.24
N CYS A 123 0.32 4.18 3.23
CA CYS A 123 -0.99 4.81 3.31
C CYS A 123 -0.89 6.33 3.52
N VAL A 124 0.04 6.80 4.36
CA VAL A 124 0.32 8.23 4.54
C VAL A 124 0.85 8.86 3.25
N GLN A 125 1.72 8.17 2.51
CA GLN A 125 2.29 8.66 1.26
C GLN A 125 1.20 8.94 0.21
N TYR A 126 0.22 8.05 0.07
CA TYR A 126 -0.83 8.20 -0.95
C TYR A 126 -2.00 9.08 -0.49
N TYR A 127 -2.33 9.09 0.80
CA TYR A 127 -3.59 9.68 1.28
C TYR A 127 -3.42 10.75 2.37
N GLY A 128 -2.20 10.95 2.86
CA GLY A 128 -1.83 11.97 3.84
C GLY A 128 -1.90 11.51 5.30
N THR A 129 -1.58 12.42 6.21
CA THR A 129 -1.54 12.14 7.65
C THR A 129 -2.87 11.60 8.19
N GLY A 130 -2.78 10.58 9.05
CA GLY A 130 -3.93 9.94 9.71
C GLY A 130 -4.49 8.73 8.96
N TRP A 131 -3.97 8.43 7.77
CA TRP A 131 -4.18 7.15 7.11
C TRP A 131 -3.16 6.12 7.60
N ARG A 132 -3.60 4.87 7.69
CA ARG A 132 -2.77 3.71 8.03
C ARG A 132 -3.28 2.47 7.33
N MET A 133 -2.52 1.38 7.30
CA MET A 133 -3.03 0.09 6.85
C MET A 133 -4.22 -0.30 7.73
N ALA A 134 -5.29 -0.77 7.10
CA ALA A 134 -6.44 -1.35 7.78
C ALA A 134 -6.04 -2.66 8.44
N GLU A 135 -6.66 -2.95 9.58
CA GLU A 135 -6.38 -4.08 10.44
C GLU A 135 -7.65 -4.89 10.68
N HIS A 136 -7.47 -6.20 10.85
CA HIS A 136 -8.52 -7.20 10.99
C HIS A 136 -9.62 -6.82 11.99
N HIS A 137 -9.27 -6.13 13.08
CA HIS A 137 -10.15 -5.74 14.18
C HIS A 137 -10.60 -4.27 14.16
N ASP A 138 -10.45 -3.58 13.02
CA ASP A 138 -10.85 -2.18 12.89
C ASP A 138 -12.36 -1.94 12.96
N GLY A 139 -13.17 -2.96 12.69
CA GLY A 139 -14.62 -2.88 12.80
C GLY A 139 -15.07 -2.60 14.23
N ARG A 140 -15.84 -1.54 14.45
CA ARG A 140 -16.42 -1.19 15.75
C ARG A 140 -17.91 -1.52 15.82
N TYR A 141 -18.39 -1.91 16.99
CA TYR A 141 -19.81 -2.25 17.20
C TYR A 141 -20.30 -1.99 18.63
N GLY A 142 -21.60 -2.20 18.86
CA GLY A 142 -22.28 -2.00 20.14
C GLY A 142 -22.64 -0.54 20.43
N PRO A 143 -23.17 -0.26 21.65
CA PRO A 143 -23.51 1.10 22.05
C PRO A 143 -22.30 2.02 21.89
N ASN A 144 -22.51 3.16 21.21
CA ASN A 144 -21.45 4.15 20.94
C ASN A 144 -20.18 3.59 20.26
N LEU A 145 -20.26 2.43 19.59
CA LEU A 145 -19.15 1.80 18.88
C LEU A 145 -17.93 1.48 19.79
N GLU A 146 -18.18 1.12 21.05
CA GLU A 146 -17.13 0.92 22.05
C GLU A 146 -16.36 -0.41 21.94
N TYR A 147 -16.92 -1.41 21.25
CA TYR A 147 -16.28 -2.73 21.09
C TYR A 147 -15.55 -2.85 19.76
N SER A 148 -14.46 -3.62 19.74
CA SER A 148 -13.79 -4.07 18.50
C SER A 148 -14.29 -5.45 18.11
N GLY A 149 -14.66 -5.59 16.84
CA GLY A 149 -14.98 -6.84 16.18
C GLY A 149 -13.78 -7.41 15.41
N GLY A 150 -14.03 -8.22 14.40
CA GLY A 150 -13.03 -8.66 13.44
C GLY A 150 -13.64 -9.15 12.15
N TRP A 151 -12.80 -9.68 11.25
CA TRP A 151 -13.19 -10.39 10.02
C TRP A 151 -13.75 -9.55 8.88
N SER A 152 -14.38 -8.41 9.17
CA SER A 152 -14.78 -7.43 8.17
C SER A 152 -15.23 -6.11 8.81
N PHE A 153 -15.38 -5.08 7.99
CA PHE A 153 -16.11 -3.88 8.39
C PHE A 153 -16.66 -3.11 7.20
N TRP A 154 -17.72 -2.34 7.46
CA TRP A 154 -18.21 -1.28 6.59
C TRP A 154 -17.43 0.01 6.86
N ALA A 155 -17.16 0.78 5.81
CA ALA A 155 -16.61 2.13 5.90
C ALA A 155 -17.04 2.94 4.66
N TYR A 156 -16.93 4.27 4.70
CA TYR A 156 -17.02 5.05 3.47
C TYR A 156 -15.84 4.76 2.57
N GLY A 157 -15.98 4.90 1.25
CA GLY A 157 -14.84 4.89 0.35
C GLY A 157 -15.10 4.25 -1.01
N TYR A 158 -14.04 4.19 -1.80
CA TYR A 158 -14.06 3.54 -3.10
C TYR A 158 -12.87 2.58 -3.20
N VAL A 159 -13.18 1.29 -3.09
CA VAL A 159 -12.23 0.19 -3.30
C VAL A 159 -12.76 -0.63 -4.46
N PRO A 160 -11.94 -1.00 -5.46
CA PRO A 160 -12.40 -1.85 -6.55
C PRO A 160 -12.95 -3.18 -6.05
N GLU A 161 -14.00 -3.68 -6.70
CA GLU A 161 -14.51 -5.02 -6.45
C GLU A 161 -13.68 -6.08 -7.18
N GLY A 162 -13.76 -7.33 -6.72
CA GLY A 162 -13.11 -8.46 -7.39
C GLY A 162 -11.58 -8.45 -7.33
N VAL A 163 -10.97 -7.55 -6.53
CA VAL A 163 -9.54 -7.51 -6.26
C VAL A 163 -9.27 -7.85 -4.80
N ARG A 164 -8.08 -8.37 -4.52
CA ARG A 164 -7.60 -8.62 -3.17
C ARG A 164 -6.66 -7.50 -2.73
N PHE A 165 -6.64 -7.23 -1.44
CA PHE A 165 -5.76 -6.24 -0.84
C PHE A 165 -5.15 -6.79 0.45
N TRP A 166 -3.89 -6.42 0.68
CA TRP A 166 -3.22 -6.70 1.94
C TRP A 166 -3.98 -6.01 3.08
N THR A 167 -4.29 -6.77 4.12
CA THR A 167 -4.92 -6.28 5.36
C THR A 167 -4.10 -6.79 6.53
N ALA A 168 -3.86 -5.94 7.52
CA ALA A 168 -3.04 -6.30 8.66
C ALA A 168 -3.83 -7.19 9.63
N ILE A 169 -3.11 -7.99 10.40
CA ILE A 169 -3.65 -8.65 11.59
C ILE A 169 -2.62 -8.65 12.71
N ASP A 170 -3.06 -8.19 13.88
CA ASP A 170 -2.22 -8.19 15.07
C ASP A 170 -2.28 -9.55 15.79
N GLY A 171 -1.14 -10.01 16.29
CA GLY A 171 -1.05 -11.24 17.08
C GLY A 171 -1.09 -12.56 16.29
N GLN A 172 -1.13 -12.50 14.95
CA GLN A 172 -1.01 -13.67 14.07
C GLN A 172 0.14 -13.49 13.06
N PRO A 173 0.83 -14.57 12.65
CA PRO A 173 1.92 -14.52 11.66
C PRO A 173 1.37 -14.51 10.23
N ALA A 174 0.38 -13.67 9.95
CA ALA A 174 -0.33 -13.64 8.68
C ALA A 174 -0.22 -12.26 8.01
N ASN A 175 0.89 -11.55 8.23
CA ASN A 175 1.19 -10.31 7.51
C ASN A 175 2.29 -10.56 6.47
N PRO A 176 2.40 -9.74 5.41
CA PRO A 176 3.50 -9.84 4.44
C PRO A 176 4.92 -9.65 5.00
N TRP A 177 5.06 -9.31 6.29
CA TRP A 177 6.34 -9.17 7.00
C TRP A 177 6.59 -10.25 8.07
N SER A 178 5.69 -11.22 8.22
CA SER A 178 5.70 -12.20 9.32
C SER A 178 6.29 -13.54 8.93
#